data_AF-A0A4Z0Q6J2-F1
#
_entry.id   AF-A0A4Z0Q6J2-F1
#
_cell.length_a   1.000
_cell.length_b   1.000
_cell.length_c   1.000
_cell.angle_alpha   90.00
_cell.angle_beta   90.00
_cell.angle_gamma   90.00
#
_symmetry.space_group_name_H-M   'P 1'
#
loop_
_entity.id
_entity.type
_entity.pdbx_description
1 polymer ?
#
loop_
_entity_poly.entity_id
_entity_poly.type
_entity_poly.pdbx_seq_one_letter_code
_entity_poly.pdbx_strand_id
1 'polypeptide(L)'
;MLSFEKIFGDWFADDAISFEELEAGTRDHLERLRQGNDHDRFAALIAATETCYEAYFGQRSQAGTAHSGGKGTTLTLGTARQQLVDWLVGAGREYVNYKLKDKAQRLRFYPNGADEYHQADHPAWPGLLERYDTALTEVGQGFEADFKATYTQHRDALLGALTAQTGQKKAQADARVGTHAERDLLTRQLSRNARTLGLVFDEHPEQAGTYFDKKYFNQHQPAAKVPAGKPVSPSLG
;
A
#
# COMPACT_ATOMS: atom_id res chain seq x y z
N MET A 1 -33.81 -26.78 -13.38
CA MET A 1 -33.08 -27.18 -12.16
C MET A 1 -32.69 -25.90 -11.43
N LEU A 2 -33.08 -25.74 -10.16
CA LEU A 2 -32.69 -24.59 -9.34
C LEU A 2 -31.18 -24.59 -9.15
N SER A 3 -30.52 -23.48 -9.48
CA SER A 3 -29.07 -23.32 -9.23
C SER A 3 -28.90 -22.60 -7.90
N PHE A 4 -28.65 -23.37 -6.84
CA PHE A 4 -28.39 -22.82 -5.51
C PHE A 4 -27.17 -21.91 -5.49
N GLU A 5 -26.17 -22.17 -6.34
CA GLU A 5 -25.01 -21.29 -6.51
C GLU A 5 -25.38 -19.89 -6.99
N LYS A 6 -26.36 -19.76 -7.90
CA LYS A 6 -26.83 -18.44 -8.36
C LYS A 6 -27.66 -17.72 -7.30
N ILE A 7 -28.43 -18.47 -6.52
CA ILE A 7 -29.33 -17.92 -5.49
C ILE A 7 -28.53 -17.48 -4.25
N PHE A 8 -27.56 -18.28 -3.82
CA PHE A 8 -26.80 -18.07 -2.58
C PHE A 8 -25.37 -17.57 -2.81
N GLY A 9 -24.97 -17.36 -4.07
CA GLY A 9 -23.68 -16.81 -4.45
C GLY A 9 -23.45 -15.41 -3.88
N ASP A 10 -22.19 -14.99 -3.90
CA ASP A 10 -21.82 -13.63 -3.54
C ASP A 10 -22.01 -12.72 -4.76
N TRP A 11 -23.07 -11.93 -4.74
CA TRP A 11 -23.45 -11.01 -5.82
C TRP A 11 -22.56 -9.77 -5.89
N PHE A 12 -21.76 -9.52 -4.86
CA PHE A 12 -20.85 -8.37 -4.77
C PHE A 12 -19.37 -8.77 -4.78
N ALA A 13 -19.05 -10.06 -4.97
CA ALA A 13 -17.68 -10.57 -5.12
C ALA A 13 -17.12 -10.32 -6.53
N ASP A 14 -17.24 -9.08 -7.01
CA ASP A 14 -16.65 -8.67 -8.29
C ASP A 14 -15.38 -7.89 -8.04
N ASP A 15 -14.24 -8.41 -8.50
CA ASP A 15 -12.92 -7.77 -8.36
C ASP A 15 -12.79 -6.46 -9.16
N ALA A 16 -13.71 -6.20 -10.09
CA ALA A 16 -13.78 -4.93 -10.81
C ALA A 16 -14.41 -3.80 -9.97
N ILE A 17 -15.16 -4.10 -8.91
CA ILE A 17 -15.65 -3.07 -7.98
C ILE A 17 -14.45 -2.51 -7.23
N SER A 18 -14.15 -1.24 -7.48
CA SER A 18 -13.05 -0.57 -6.81
C SER A 18 -13.33 -0.45 -5.32
N PHE A 19 -12.26 -0.33 -4.54
CA PHE A 19 -12.33 -0.10 -3.11
C PHE A 19 -13.17 1.14 -2.73
N GLU A 20 -13.06 2.21 -3.52
CA GLU A 20 -13.78 3.46 -3.28
C GLU A 20 -15.28 3.30 -3.55
N GLU A 21 -15.65 2.57 -4.60
CA GLU A 21 -17.03 2.23 -4.91
C GLU A 21 -17.63 1.30 -3.85
N LEU A 22 -16.87 0.30 -3.39
CA LEU A 22 -17.30 -0.60 -2.32
C LEU A 22 -17.50 0.16 -0.99
N GLU A 23 -16.63 1.12 -0.65
CA GLU A 23 -16.78 1.95 0.55
C GLU A 23 -18.02 2.83 0.47
N ALA A 24 -18.14 3.57 -0.63
CA ALA A 24 -19.23 4.51 -0.85
C ALA A 24 -20.58 3.78 -0.91
N GLY A 25 -20.65 2.66 -1.64
CA GLY A 25 -21.84 1.84 -1.74
C GLY A 25 -22.23 1.19 -0.41
N THR A 26 -21.26 0.73 0.39
CA THR A 26 -21.56 0.17 1.73
C THR A 26 -22.06 1.24 2.70
N ARG A 27 -21.47 2.45 2.68
CA ARG A 27 -21.94 3.58 3.50
C ARG A 27 -23.35 4.01 3.13
N ASP A 28 -23.63 4.17 1.83
CA ASP A 28 -24.95 4.51 1.31
C ASP A 28 -25.99 3.43 1.68
N HIS A 29 -25.64 2.15 1.56
CA HIS A 29 -26.49 1.04 2.01
C HIS A 29 -26.81 1.10 3.51
N LEU A 30 -25.80 1.31 4.36
CA LEU A 30 -25.97 1.47 5.81
C LEU A 30 -26.86 2.67 6.14
N GLU A 31 -26.68 3.80 5.47
CA GLU A 31 -27.50 4.99 5.67
C GLU A 31 -28.97 4.74 5.29
N ARG A 32 -29.22 4.10 4.15
CA ARG A 32 -30.57 3.72 3.71
C ARG A 32 -31.23 2.73 4.67
N LEU A 33 -30.49 1.73 5.16
CA LEU A 33 -30.99 0.81 6.17
C LEU A 33 -31.40 1.55 7.44
N ARG A 34 -30.57 2.49 7.93
CA ARG A 34 -30.89 3.30 9.12
C ARG A 34 -32.12 4.18 8.91
N GLN A 35 -32.24 4.81 7.74
CA GLN A 35 -33.41 5.64 7.38
C GLN A 35 -34.70 4.81 7.30
N GLY A 36 -34.60 3.57 6.82
CA GLY A 36 -35.73 2.64 6.74
C GLY A 36 -35.93 1.76 7.97
N ASN A 37 -35.23 1.99 9.08
CA ASN A 37 -35.23 1.10 10.26
C ASN A 37 -36.40 1.36 11.22
N ASP A 38 -37.63 1.40 10.71
CA ASP A 38 -38.82 1.51 11.55
C ASP A 38 -38.92 0.31 12.50
N HIS A 39 -39.11 0.57 13.80
CA HIS A 39 -39.21 -0.45 14.85
C HIS A 39 -38.02 -1.44 14.91
N ASP A 40 -36.81 -0.99 14.59
CA ASP A 40 -35.59 -1.78 14.66
C ASP A 40 -35.56 -3.02 13.75
N ARG A 41 -36.41 -3.05 12.71
CA ARG A 41 -36.54 -4.19 11.77
C ARG A 41 -35.24 -4.58 11.06
N PHE A 42 -34.28 -3.66 10.94
CA PHE A 42 -33.00 -3.85 10.28
C PHE A 42 -31.79 -3.74 11.22
N ALA A 43 -31.99 -3.61 12.54
CA ALA A 43 -30.90 -3.42 13.50
C ALA A 43 -29.81 -4.51 13.39
N ALA A 44 -30.21 -5.77 13.18
CA ALA A 44 -29.27 -6.88 13.00
C ALA A 44 -28.45 -6.79 11.69
N LEU A 45 -29.07 -6.32 10.60
CA LEU A 45 -28.38 -6.12 9.31
C LEU A 45 -27.37 -4.98 9.42
N ILE A 46 -27.77 -3.88 10.06
CA ILE A 46 -26.91 -2.72 10.31
C ILE A 46 -25.69 -3.13 11.12
N ALA A 47 -25.88 -3.77 12.28
CA ALA A 47 -24.78 -4.17 13.16
C ALA A 47 -23.80 -5.16 12.48
N ALA A 48 -24.31 -6.14 11.75
CA ALA A 48 -23.48 -7.10 11.03
C ALA A 48 -22.67 -6.42 9.90
N THR A 49 -23.30 -5.49 9.17
CA THR A 49 -22.62 -4.76 8.09
C THR A 49 -21.61 -3.74 8.63
N GLU A 50 -21.90 -3.05 9.73
CA GLU A 50 -20.95 -2.16 10.41
C GLU A 50 -19.71 -2.93 10.89
N THR A 51 -19.89 -4.11 11.48
CA THR A 51 -18.77 -4.96 11.91
C THR A 51 -17.86 -5.34 10.74
N CYS A 52 -18.43 -5.78 9.60
CA CYS A 52 -17.65 -6.09 8.40
C CYS A 52 -17.02 -4.84 7.77
N TYR A 53 -17.73 -3.72 7.80
CA TYR A 53 -17.26 -2.44 7.27
C TYR A 53 -16.06 -1.92 8.08
N GLU A 54 -16.12 -1.96 9.40
CA GLU A 54 -15.01 -1.54 10.28
C GLU A 54 -13.81 -2.49 10.16
N ALA A 55 -14.04 -3.80 10.07
CA ALA A 55 -12.96 -4.76 9.85
C ALA A 55 -12.22 -4.48 8.52
N TYR A 56 -12.95 -4.13 7.47
CA TYR A 56 -12.36 -3.93 6.14
C TYR A 56 -11.84 -2.51 5.88
N PHE A 57 -12.56 -1.47 6.32
CA PHE A 57 -12.25 -0.06 6.06
C PHE A 57 -11.71 0.70 7.29
N GLY A 58 -11.85 0.18 8.51
CA GLY A 58 -11.46 0.88 9.75
C GLY A 58 -9.96 1.22 9.80
N GLN A 59 -9.11 0.46 9.10
CA GLN A 59 -7.68 0.73 8.99
C GLN A 59 -7.33 1.90 8.03
N ARG A 60 -8.28 2.35 7.18
CA ARG A 60 -8.04 3.35 6.11
C ARG A 60 -7.73 4.75 6.65
N SER A 61 -8.18 5.09 7.86
CA SER A 61 -7.89 6.40 8.48
C SER A 61 -6.38 6.64 8.71
N GLN A 62 -5.55 5.59 8.73
CA GLN A 62 -4.09 5.72 8.86
C GLN A 62 -3.33 5.66 7.52
N ALA A 63 -3.97 5.16 6.45
CA ALA A 63 -3.35 4.89 5.17
C ALA A 63 -3.07 6.14 4.31
N GLY A 64 -3.99 7.13 4.32
CA GLY A 64 -3.84 8.37 3.55
C GLY A 64 -2.63 9.21 4.01
N THR A 65 -2.37 9.21 5.31
CA THR A 65 -1.20 9.86 5.93
C THR A 65 0.10 9.12 5.59
N ALA A 66 0.06 7.77 5.53
CA ALA A 66 1.20 6.93 5.16
C ALA A 66 1.58 7.02 3.67
N HIS A 67 0.61 7.22 2.76
CA HIS A 67 0.91 7.36 1.33
C HIS A 67 1.59 8.71 1.01
N SER A 68 1.08 9.80 1.60
CA SER A 68 1.69 11.13 1.48
C SER A 68 3.07 11.19 2.17
N GLY A 69 3.23 10.52 3.32
CA GLY A 69 4.51 10.35 3.99
C GLY A 69 5.53 9.53 3.18
N GLY A 70 5.08 8.52 2.44
CA GLY A 70 5.94 7.68 1.58
C GLY A 70 6.61 8.45 0.44
N LYS A 71 5.91 9.41 -0.20
CA LYS A 71 6.50 10.27 -1.24
C LYS A 71 7.53 11.23 -0.66
N GLY A 72 7.22 11.86 0.49
CA GLY A 72 8.15 12.77 1.17
C GLY A 72 9.43 12.07 1.61
N THR A 73 9.30 10.92 2.27
CA THR A 73 10.45 10.12 2.74
C THR A 73 11.31 9.56 1.61
N THR A 74 10.72 9.19 0.46
CA THR A 74 11.48 8.76 -0.71
C THR A 74 12.33 9.90 -1.27
N LEU A 75 11.77 11.12 -1.33
CA LEU A 75 12.52 12.31 -1.74
C LEU A 75 13.65 12.62 -0.73
N THR A 76 13.34 12.60 0.57
CA THR A 76 14.33 12.83 1.63
C THR A 76 15.47 11.81 1.59
N LEU A 77 15.17 10.52 1.37
CA LEU A 77 16.18 9.48 1.24
C LEU A 77 17.06 9.68 0.00
N GLY A 78 16.45 10.03 -1.14
CA GLY A 78 17.19 10.35 -2.36
C GLY A 78 18.16 11.52 -2.15
N THR A 79 17.69 12.61 -1.53
CA THR A 79 18.52 13.78 -1.21
C THR A 79 19.63 13.44 -0.21
N ALA A 80 19.33 12.74 0.88
CA ALA A 80 20.33 12.36 1.89
C ALA A 80 21.41 11.45 1.31
N ARG A 81 21.03 10.48 0.48
CA ARG A 81 21.97 9.61 -0.25
C ARG A 81 22.85 10.42 -1.18
N GLN A 82 22.25 11.30 -1.98
CA GLN A 82 23.00 12.11 -2.95
C GLN A 82 24.03 13.00 -2.25
N GLN A 83 23.64 13.71 -1.18
CA GLN A 83 24.53 14.57 -0.41
C GLN A 83 25.72 13.80 0.17
N LEU A 84 25.47 12.62 0.74
CA LEU A 84 26.54 11.79 1.29
C LEU A 84 27.47 11.26 0.19
N VAL A 85 26.93 10.77 -0.93
CA VAL A 85 27.73 10.28 -2.07
C VAL A 85 28.59 11.40 -2.64
N ASP A 86 28.02 12.56 -2.91
CA ASP A 86 28.74 13.71 -3.48
C ASP A 86 29.90 14.14 -2.55
N TRP A 87 29.64 14.13 -1.25
CA TRP A 87 30.69 14.41 -0.27
C TRP A 87 31.76 13.30 -0.23
N LEU A 88 31.37 12.02 -0.17
CA LEU A 88 32.29 10.89 -0.08
C LEU A 88 33.19 10.74 -1.30
N VAL A 89 32.71 11.11 -2.49
CA VAL A 89 33.45 10.97 -3.77
C VAL A 89 34.21 12.25 -4.13
N GLY A 90 33.72 13.41 -3.69
CA GLY A 90 34.36 14.72 -3.86
C GLY A 90 35.24 15.12 -2.67
N ALA A 91 34.79 16.13 -1.92
CA ALA A 91 35.57 16.78 -0.86
C ALA A 91 36.09 15.79 0.22
N GLY A 92 35.27 14.80 0.59
CA GLY A 92 35.62 13.74 1.53
C GLY A 92 36.85 12.95 1.08
N ARG A 93 36.83 12.49 -0.19
CA ARG A 93 37.91 11.71 -0.80
C ARG A 93 39.17 12.53 -1.00
N GLU A 94 39.03 13.75 -1.50
CA GLU A 94 40.17 14.66 -1.70
C GLU A 94 40.92 14.91 -0.39
N TYR A 95 40.16 15.13 0.68
CA TYR A 95 40.72 15.34 2.00
C TYR A 95 41.39 14.08 2.58
N VAL A 96 40.77 12.90 2.44
CA VAL A 96 41.40 11.61 2.80
C VAL A 96 42.71 11.42 2.04
N ASN A 97 42.73 11.70 0.74
CA ASN A 97 43.94 11.64 -0.10
C ASN A 97 45.02 12.66 0.31
N TYR A 98 44.59 13.84 0.75
CA TYR A 98 45.49 14.88 1.20
C TYR A 98 46.16 14.50 2.53
N LYS A 99 45.38 14.03 3.51
CA LYS A 99 45.87 13.67 4.85
C LYS A 99 46.64 12.36 4.88
N LEU A 100 46.18 11.34 4.16
CA LEU A 100 46.80 10.02 4.16
C LEU A 100 47.65 9.83 2.90
N LYS A 101 48.97 9.88 3.06
CA LYS A 101 49.90 9.63 1.95
C LYS A 101 50.00 8.14 1.61
N ASP A 102 49.88 7.28 2.62
CA ASP A 102 49.90 5.83 2.44
C ASP A 102 48.64 5.36 1.70
N LYS A 103 48.85 4.61 0.62
CA LYS A 103 47.78 4.00 -0.16
C LYS A 103 47.04 2.93 0.64
N ALA A 104 47.73 2.15 1.48
CA ALA A 104 47.10 1.09 2.26
C ALA A 104 46.08 1.65 3.28
N GLN A 105 46.40 2.78 3.90
CA GLN A 105 45.48 3.47 4.80
C GLN A 105 44.28 4.06 4.06
N ARG A 106 44.48 4.62 2.86
CA ARG A 106 43.37 5.14 2.04
C ARG A 106 42.40 4.06 1.58
N LEU A 107 42.91 2.86 1.29
CA LEU A 107 42.08 1.70 0.94
C LEU A 107 41.19 1.21 2.08
N ARG A 108 41.43 1.62 3.34
CA ARG A 108 40.50 1.36 4.45
C ARG A 108 39.17 2.08 4.26
N PHE A 109 39.20 3.27 3.66
CA PHE A 109 37.99 4.07 3.35
C PHE A 109 37.36 3.67 2.01
N TYR A 110 38.20 3.36 1.01
CA TYR A 110 37.76 3.13 -0.38
C TYR A 110 38.39 1.83 -0.95
N PRO A 111 38.06 0.64 -0.42
CA PRO A 111 38.68 -0.61 -0.84
C PRO A 111 38.47 -0.91 -2.33
N ASN A 112 37.28 -0.61 -2.86
CA ASN A 112 36.95 -0.79 -4.28
C ASN A 112 36.92 0.54 -5.05
N GLY A 113 37.55 1.58 -4.50
CA GLY A 113 37.46 2.95 -5.03
C GLY A 113 36.16 3.65 -4.64
N ALA A 114 36.00 4.88 -5.13
CA ALA A 114 34.88 5.74 -4.74
C ALA A 114 33.56 5.38 -5.45
N ASP A 115 33.65 4.68 -6.58
CA ASP A 115 32.48 4.25 -7.36
C ASP A 115 31.59 3.26 -6.60
N GLU A 116 32.13 2.58 -5.59
CA GLU A 116 31.36 1.69 -4.71
C GLU A 116 30.19 2.43 -4.03
N TYR A 117 30.38 3.72 -3.70
CA TYR A 117 29.34 4.53 -3.08
C TYR A 117 28.29 5.02 -4.09
N HIS A 118 28.68 5.24 -5.35
CA HIS A 118 27.73 5.55 -6.42
C HIS A 118 26.81 4.36 -6.75
N GLN A 119 27.38 3.15 -6.70
CA GLN A 119 26.66 1.92 -7.07
C GLN A 119 25.95 1.25 -5.87
N ALA A 120 26.20 1.71 -4.65
CA ALA A 120 25.61 1.16 -3.44
C ALA A 120 24.07 1.22 -3.46
N ASP A 121 23.43 0.06 -3.31
CA ASP A 121 22.00 -0.06 -3.09
C ASP A 121 21.63 0.26 -1.63
N HIS A 122 20.34 0.46 -1.36
CA HIS A 122 19.83 0.79 -0.01
C HIS A 122 20.33 -0.16 1.11
N PRO A 123 20.32 -1.50 0.95
CA PRO A 123 20.77 -2.41 2.00
C PRO A 123 22.29 -2.44 2.21
N ALA A 124 23.12 -2.04 1.23
CA ALA A 124 24.57 -1.98 1.41
C ALA A 124 25.03 -0.82 2.31
N TRP A 125 24.26 0.28 2.38
CA TRP A 125 24.68 1.51 3.07
C TRP A 125 25.12 1.32 4.53
N PRO A 126 24.39 0.62 5.41
CA PRO A 126 24.82 0.44 6.80
C PRO A 126 26.24 -0.14 6.93
N GLY A 127 26.56 -1.18 6.16
CA GLY A 127 27.90 -1.81 6.20
C GLY A 127 28.99 -0.95 5.56
N LEU A 128 28.66 -0.15 4.54
CA LEU A 128 29.59 0.82 3.94
C LEU A 128 29.94 1.93 4.94
N LEU A 129 28.95 2.43 5.69
CA LEU A 129 29.14 3.48 6.68
C LEU A 129 29.91 2.96 7.90
N GLU A 130 29.61 1.77 8.39
CA GLU A 130 30.35 1.13 9.48
C GLU A 130 31.84 0.95 9.14
N ARG A 131 32.15 0.56 7.90
CA ARG A 131 33.54 0.48 7.43
C ARG A 131 34.22 1.86 7.47
N TYR A 132 33.52 2.90 7.02
CA TYR A 132 34.06 4.26 7.00
C TYR A 132 34.27 4.81 8.42
N ASP A 133 33.34 4.55 9.34
CA ASP A 133 33.46 4.86 10.78
C ASP A 133 34.69 4.17 11.40
N THR A 134 34.89 2.89 11.06
CA THR A 134 36.03 2.10 11.53
C THR A 134 37.34 2.71 11.01
N ALA A 135 37.40 3.05 9.71
CA ALA A 135 38.56 3.71 9.13
C ALA A 135 38.85 5.08 9.76
N LEU A 136 37.81 5.88 10.05
CA LEU A 136 37.96 7.14 10.79
C LEU A 136 38.54 6.95 12.18
N THR A 137 38.17 5.87 12.86
CA THR A 137 38.65 5.54 14.21
C THR A 137 40.10 5.06 14.19
N GLU A 138 40.43 4.16 13.26
CA GLU A 138 41.75 3.51 13.19
C GLU A 138 42.84 4.41 12.63
N VAL A 139 42.55 5.15 11.54
CA VAL A 139 43.56 5.92 10.79
C VAL A 139 43.20 7.40 10.65
N GLY A 140 42.02 7.82 11.12
CA GLY A 140 41.52 9.19 11.05
C GLY A 140 41.85 10.09 12.25
N GLN A 141 42.82 9.71 13.11
CA GLN A 141 43.14 10.49 14.31
C GLN A 141 43.56 11.93 14.00
N GLY A 142 44.34 12.14 12.93
CA GLY A 142 44.82 13.47 12.49
C GLY A 142 43.84 14.28 11.63
N PHE A 143 42.60 13.81 11.48
CA PHE A 143 41.59 14.51 10.70
C PHE A 143 40.93 15.58 11.56
N GLU A 144 40.68 16.75 10.97
CA GLU A 144 40.05 17.86 11.67
C GLU A 144 38.62 17.52 12.14
N ALA A 145 38.20 18.17 13.23
CA ALA A 145 36.88 17.97 13.81
C ALA A 145 35.76 18.32 12.80
N ASP A 146 35.92 19.39 12.03
CA ASP A 146 34.91 19.84 11.05
C ASP A 146 34.67 18.80 9.94
N PHE A 147 35.72 18.09 9.53
CA PHE A 147 35.61 16.99 8.58
C PHE A 147 34.75 15.85 9.15
N LYS A 148 35.06 15.42 10.38
CA LYS A 148 34.33 14.35 11.07
C LYS A 148 32.87 14.74 11.33
N ALA A 149 32.63 16.01 11.70
CA ALA A 149 31.29 16.54 11.91
C ALA A 149 30.47 16.54 10.61
N THR A 150 31.06 16.99 9.50
CA THR A 150 30.38 17.00 8.19
C THR A 150 30.02 15.59 7.75
N TYR A 151 30.95 14.64 7.88
CA TYR A 151 30.66 13.23 7.60
C TYR A 151 29.53 12.68 8.47
N THR A 152 29.61 12.90 9.79
CA THR A 152 28.61 12.41 10.77
C THR A 152 27.22 12.95 10.43
N GLN A 153 27.12 14.25 10.08
CA GLN A 153 25.86 14.85 9.66
C GLN A 153 25.24 14.16 8.44
N HIS A 154 26.03 13.89 7.40
CA HIS A 154 25.53 13.20 6.20
C HIS A 154 25.19 11.74 6.46
N ARG A 155 26.01 11.04 7.25
CA ARG A 155 25.79 9.66 7.69
C ARG A 155 24.49 9.52 8.45
N ASP A 156 24.29 10.35 9.47
CA ASP A 156 23.12 10.28 10.35
C ASP A 156 21.84 10.68 9.60
N ALA A 157 21.93 11.65 8.68
CA ALA A 157 20.81 11.99 7.79
C ALA A 157 20.37 10.79 6.92
N LEU A 158 21.33 10.05 6.35
CA LEU A 158 21.02 8.86 5.54
C LEU A 158 20.46 7.71 6.39
N LEU A 159 21.08 7.40 7.53
CA LEU A 159 20.59 6.34 8.43
C LEU A 159 19.20 6.66 8.99
N GLY A 160 18.96 7.93 9.34
CA GLY A 160 17.64 8.42 9.73
C GLY A 160 16.60 8.25 8.63
N ALA A 161 16.93 8.60 7.38
CA ALA A 161 16.05 8.43 6.24
C ALA A 161 15.76 6.95 5.91
N LEU A 162 16.76 6.06 6.01
CA LEU A 162 16.59 4.60 5.83
C LEU A 162 15.68 4.00 6.91
N THR A 163 15.84 4.45 8.16
CA THR A 163 15.00 4.02 9.28
C THR A 163 13.56 4.48 9.10
N ALA A 164 13.36 5.75 8.71
CA ALA A 164 12.04 6.29 8.40
C ALA A 164 11.36 5.57 7.23
N GLN A 165 12.10 5.24 6.16
CA GLN A 165 11.57 4.49 5.03
C GLN A 165 11.15 3.07 5.44
N THR A 166 11.93 2.39 6.28
CA THR A 166 11.58 1.05 6.79
C THR A 166 10.35 1.10 7.69
N GLY A 167 10.27 2.09 8.58
CA GLY A 167 9.09 2.33 9.42
C GLY A 167 7.83 2.65 8.60
N GLN A 168 7.96 3.43 7.53
CA GLN A 168 6.88 3.72 6.59
C GLN A 168 6.46 2.49 5.77
N LYS A 169 7.39 1.65 5.30
CA LYS A 169 7.05 0.39 4.62
C LYS A 169 6.27 -0.54 5.53
N LYS A 170 6.64 -0.61 6.81
CA LYS A 170 5.88 -1.33 7.83
C LYS A 170 4.49 -0.72 8.01
N ALA A 171 4.40 0.59 8.21
CA ALA A 171 3.11 1.29 8.33
C ALA A 171 2.24 1.18 7.07
N GLN A 172 2.80 1.15 5.87
CA GLN A 172 2.07 0.95 4.61
C GLN A 172 1.65 -0.52 4.40
N ALA A 173 2.46 -1.48 4.86
CA ALA A 173 2.06 -2.88 4.90
C ALA A 173 0.90 -3.09 5.87
N ASP A 174 0.94 -2.40 7.01
CA ASP A 174 -0.11 -2.40 8.03
C ASP A 174 -1.35 -1.58 7.59
N ALA A 175 -1.19 -0.58 6.71
CA ALA A 175 -2.25 0.29 6.22
C ALA A 175 -2.85 -0.13 4.86
N ARG A 176 -2.67 -1.40 4.46
CA ARG A 176 -3.54 -1.96 3.41
C ARG A 176 -4.99 -1.90 3.92
N VAL A 177 -5.92 -1.73 2.98
CA VAL A 177 -7.32 -2.12 3.20
C VAL A 177 -7.34 -3.52 3.83
N GLY A 178 -8.37 -3.85 4.63
CA GLY A 178 -8.53 -5.19 5.18
C GLY A 178 -8.21 -6.30 4.16
N THR A 179 -7.78 -7.43 4.66
CA THR A 179 -7.43 -8.64 3.91
C THR A 179 -8.50 -9.04 2.90
N HIS A 180 -8.13 -9.83 1.89
CA HIS A 180 -9.09 -10.41 0.95
C HIS A 180 -10.20 -11.18 1.68
N ALA A 181 -9.88 -11.85 2.79
CA ALA A 181 -10.86 -12.53 3.62
C ALA A 181 -11.87 -11.55 4.24
N GLU A 182 -11.44 -10.37 4.69
CA GLU A 182 -12.32 -9.32 5.20
C GLU A 182 -13.16 -8.69 4.09
N ARG A 183 -12.61 -8.55 2.87
CA ARG A 183 -13.38 -8.17 1.68
C ARG A 183 -14.50 -9.17 1.41
N ASP A 184 -14.17 -10.46 1.37
CA ASP A 184 -15.11 -11.54 1.10
C ASP A 184 -16.19 -11.63 2.18
N LEU A 185 -15.87 -11.29 3.43
CA LEU A 185 -16.85 -11.22 4.51
C LEU A 185 -17.82 -10.06 4.29
N LEU A 186 -17.30 -8.89 3.91
CA LEU A 186 -18.13 -7.72 3.61
C LEU A 186 -19.05 -7.96 2.40
N THR A 187 -18.53 -8.45 1.28
CA THR A 187 -19.33 -8.70 0.07
C THR A 187 -20.39 -9.78 0.31
N ARG A 188 -20.04 -10.85 1.04
CA ARG A 188 -21.03 -11.86 1.46
C ARG A 188 -22.09 -11.29 2.37
N GLN A 189 -21.74 -10.37 3.27
CA GLN A 189 -22.72 -9.70 4.12
C GLN A 189 -23.66 -8.80 3.29
N LEU A 190 -23.16 -8.03 2.32
CA LEU A 190 -24.00 -7.27 1.37
C LEU A 190 -24.95 -8.19 0.59
N SER A 191 -24.45 -9.34 0.12
CA SER A 191 -25.27 -10.36 -0.55
C SER A 191 -26.37 -10.94 0.36
N ARG A 192 -26.07 -11.15 1.65
CA ARG A 192 -27.08 -11.57 2.64
C ARG A 192 -28.12 -10.48 2.88
N ASN A 193 -27.70 -9.22 2.94
CA ASN A 193 -28.62 -8.09 3.09
C ASN A 193 -29.57 -7.98 1.90
N ALA A 194 -29.06 -8.10 0.67
CA ALA A 194 -29.87 -8.08 -0.55
C ALA A 194 -30.94 -9.18 -0.55
N ARG A 195 -30.57 -10.41 -0.16
CA ARG A 195 -31.52 -11.52 -0.02
C ARG A 195 -32.55 -11.27 1.08
N THR A 196 -32.10 -10.79 2.24
CA THR A 196 -32.99 -10.55 3.38
C THR A 196 -34.02 -9.47 3.05
N LEU A 197 -33.59 -8.38 2.41
CA LEU A 197 -34.49 -7.32 1.95
C LEU A 197 -35.45 -7.81 0.86
N GLY A 198 -34.98 -8.66 -0.05
CA GLY A 198 -35.85 -9.30 -1.05
C GLY A 198 -36.92 -10.21 -0.45
N LEU A 199 -36.69 -10.78 0.74
CA LEU A 199 -37.69 -11.54 1.49
C LEU A 199 -38.62 -10.63 2.31
N VAL A 200 -38.11 -9.54 2.86
CA VAL A 200 -38.91 -8.55 3.62
C VAL A 200 -39.89 -7.81 2.72
N PHE A 201 -39.52 -7.57 1.46
CA PHE A 201 -40.34 -6.90 0.46
C PHE A 201 -40.69 -7.84 -0.71
N ASP A 202 -41.07 -9.08 -0.41
CA ASP A 202 -41.37 -10.10 -1.42
C ASP A 202 -42.52 -9.71 -2.37
N GLU A 203 -43.55 -9.03 -1.86
CA GLU A 203 -44.65 -8.46 -2.64
C GLU A 203 -44.28 -7.15 -3.37
N HIS A 204 -43.17 -6.51 -2.97
CA HIS A 204 -42.71 -5.19 -3.46
C HIS A 204 -41.19 -5.14 -3.70
N PRO A 205 -40.64 -5.95 -4.62
CA PRO A 205 -39.20 -6.11 -4.82
C PRO A 205 -38.49 -4.80 -5.24
N GLU A 206 -39.21 -3.85 -5.82
CA GLU A 206 -38.73 -2.50 -6.11
C GLU A 206 -38.32 -1.73 -4.85
N GLN A 207 -38.98 -1.98 -3.71
CA GLN A 207 -38.67 -1.35 -2.43
C GLN A 207 -37.36 -1.90 -1.85
N ALA A 208 -37.10 -3.21 -1.97
CA ALA A 208 -35.82 -3.80 -1.60
C ALA A 208 -34.66 -3.17 -2.40
N GLY A 209 -34.89 -2.87 -3.68
CA GLY A 209 -33.93 -2.21 -4.55
C GLY A 209 -33.58 -0.77 -4.14
N THR A 210 -34.39 -0.10 -3.32
CA THR A 210 -34.09 1.27 -2.86
C THR A 210 -32.98 1.33 -1.81
N TYR A 211 -32.65 0.21 -1.18
CA TYR A 211 -31.58 0.09 -0.18
C TYR A 211 -30.20 -0.17 -0.80
N PHE A 212 -30.12 -0.41 -2.12
CA PHE A 212 -28.87 -0.56 -2.86
C PHE A 212 -28.85 0.40 -4.04
N ASP A 213 -27.97 1.40 -4.00
CA ASP A 213 -27.82 2.29 -5.16
C ASP A 213 -27.13 1.56 -6.31
N LYS A 214 -27.85 1.49 -7.44
CA LYS A 214 -27.41 0.89 -8.71
C LYS A 214 -26.10 1.52 -9.21
N LYS A 215 -25.82 2.77 -8.87
CA LYS A 215 -24.57 3.46 -9.20
C LYS A 215 -23.34 2.68 -8.73
N TYR A 216 -23.40 2.00 -7.58
CA TYR A 216 -22.24 1.32 -7.00
C TYR A 216 -22.19 -0.18 -7.32
N PHE A 217 -23.34 -0.77 -7.67
CA PHE A 217 -23.47 -2.23 -7.68
C PHE A 217 -24.05 -2.85 -8.96
N ASN A 218 -24.58 -2.05 -9.90
CA ASN A 218 -25.09 -2.56 -11.18
C ASN A 218 -24.09 -2.43 -12.35
N GLN A 219 -22.90 -1.87 -12.12
CA GLN A 219 -21.92 -1.62 -13.20
C GLN A 219 -21.20 -2.89 -13.66
N HIS A 220 -21.28 -3.98 -12.89
CA HIS A 220 -20.55 -5.22 -13.16
C HIS A 220 -21.49 -6.43 -13.11
N GLN A 221 -22.46 -6.47 -14.03
CA GLN A 221 -22.99 -7.77 -14.42
C GLN A 221 -21.93 -8.44 -15.29
N PRO A 222 -21.51 -9.69 -15.01
CA PRO A 222 -20.70 -10.44 -15.96
C PRO A 222 -21.51 -10.52 -17.24
N ALA A 223 -21.00 -9.89 -18.31
CA ALA A 223 -21.64 -9.92 -19.62
C ALA A 223 -22.00 -11.38 -19.91
N ALA A 224 -23.29 -11.66 -20.08
CA ALA A 224 -23.76 -12.98 -20.41
C ALA A 224 -22.91 -13.47 -21.58
N LYS A 225 -22.13 -14.55 -21.37
CA LYS A 225 -21.34 -15.17 -22.43
C LYS A 225 -22.32 -15.50 -23.56
N VAL A 226 -22.29 -14.68 -24.62
CA VAL A 226 -23.05 -14.94 -25.83
C VAL A 226 -22.58 -16.32 -26.31
N PRO A 227 -23.46 -17.33 -26.42
CA PRO A 227 -23.05 -18.63 -26.91
C PRO A 227 -22.50 -18.42 -28.31
N ALA A 228 -21.24 -18.81 -28.51
CA ALA A 228 -20.55 -18.72 -29.79
C ALA A 228 -21.44 -19.38 -30.86
N GLY A 229 -22.02 -18.55 -31.73
CA GLY A 229 -22.78 -19.02 -32.87
C GLY A 229 -21.92 -19.98 -33.69
N LYS A 230 -22.43 -21.19 -33.93
CA LYS A 230 -21.80 -22.14 -34.84
C LYS A 230 -21.62 -21.45 -36.20
N PRO A 231 -20.44 -21.54 -36.83
CA PRO A 231 -20.26 -21.03 -38.19
C PRO A 231 -21.16 -21.83 -39.12
N VAL A 232 -22.07 -21.15 -39.81
CA VAL A 232 -22.85 -21.71 -40.91
C VAL A 232 -21.90 -21.91 -42.08
N SER A 233 -21.60 -23.17 -42.42
CA SER A 233 -20.88 -23.50 -43.64
C SER A 233 -21.74 -23.09 -44.85
N PRO A 234 -21.19 -22.37 -45.84
CA PRO A 234 -21.91 -22.11 -47.08
C PRO A 234 -21.99 -23.42 -47.87
N SER A 235 -23.21 -23.89 -48.13
CA SER A 235 -23.46 -24.94 -49.11
C SER A 235 -23.21 -24.38 -50.51
N LEU A 236 -22.30 -25.01 -51.24
CA LEU A 236 -22.14 -24.84 -52.68
C LEU A 236 -23.46 -25.20 -53.39
N GLY A 237 -23.95 -24.27 -54.20
CA GLY A 237 -25.02 -24.43 -55.17
C GLY A 237 -24.77 -23.47 -56.32
#